data_AF-E4QBH3-F1
#
_entry.id   AF-E4QBH3-F1
#
_cell.length_a   1.000
_cell.length_b   1.000
_cell.length_c   1.000
_cell.angle_alpha   90.00
_cell.angle_beta   90.00
_cell.angle_gamma   90.00
#
_symmetry.space_group_name_H-M   'P 1'
#
loop_
_entity.id
_entity.type
_entity.pdbx_description
1 polymer ?
#
loop_
_entity_poly.entity_id
_entity_poly.type
_entity_poly.pdbx_seq_one_letter_code
_entity_poly.pdbx_strand_id
1 'polypeptide(L)'
;MSMAVYQLCFAEYTEVLKQEIIQEIEKFQKCLNVTDKESMRKLHKLPRCEEIKKHRDFLFSEGQKIINMFFADGWEVEPEKIDPVLIPVENDAQNSIFKTARFTWSLPYTEGYGRRLKFLVFDNFNGKLIGILGLQSPVLGLKARNEYLGLSKGPEKLKVLNRTMDIYTLGALPPYNFLLGGKLMVLAAVSNEIREVYRKKYEGKTTEIEGNNIDGDLVMLTTTSAYGRSSIYNRVKYKDNLICIPVGYTEGQGTLFLTGSLCEKAREYLQSKGVKVKSGYGNGPNYKFRLAKALARQLKLEGIEVELVTHGVQREVYVFPLIKNLQEYVKAPDTTEPEYFDYPFSDLASYWKERYCLPRSKRDTEWKAWRKEQVWQDIAKSL
;
A
#
# COMPACT_ATOMS: atom_id res chain seq x y z
N MET A 1 -8.93 -48.07 20.95
CA MET A 1 -8.23 -47.03 21.74
C MET A 1 -9.21 -46.44 22.75
N SER A 2 -8.82 -46.27 24.02
CA SER A 2 -9.68 -45.63 25.02
C SER A 2 -9.73 -44.11 24.81
N MET A 3 -10.77 -43.43 25.31
CA MET A 3 -10.85 -41.96 25.25
C MET A 3 -9.63 -41.25 25.84
N ALA A 4 -9.01 -41.84 26.87
CA ALA A 4 -7.81 -41.30 27.50
C ALA A 4 -6.59 -41.28 26.54
N VAL A 5 -6.45 -42.31 25.69
CA VAL A 5 -5.36 -42.36 24.68
C VAL A 5 -5.56 -41.26 23.63
N TYR A 6 -6.80 -41.04 23.17
CA TYR A 6 -7.10 -39.96 22.24
C TYR A 6 -6.83 -38.58 22.87
N GLN A 7 -7.22 -38.36 24.12
CA GLN A 7 -6.95 -37.11 24.83
C GLN A 7 -5.44 -36.82 24.97
N LEU A 8 -4.64 -37.86 25.25
CA LEU A 8 -3.18 -37.73 25.29
C LEU A 8 -2.60 -37.36 23.91
N CYS A 9 -3.02 -38.05 22.84
CA CYS A 9 -2.57 -37.74 21.49
C CYS A 9 -2.95 -36.30 21.06
N PHE A 10 -4.15 -35.83 21.43
CA PHE A 10 -4.57 -34.44 21.15
C PHE A 10 -3.76 -33.41 21.94
N ALA A 11 -3.40 -33.73 23.19
CA ALA A 11 -2.54 -32.88 24.00
C ALA A 11 -1.12 -32.79 23.42
N GLU A 12 -0.53 -33.93 23.04
CA GLU A 12 0.78 -33.99 22.37
C GLU A 12 0.79 -33.18 21.07
N TYR A 13 -0.23 -33.37 20.22
CA TYR A 13 -0.36 -32.62 18.98
C TYR A 13 -0.45 -31.11 19.21
N THR A 14 -1.24 -30.69 20.20
CA THR A 14 -1.37 -29.27 20.55
C THR A 14 -0.05 -28.67 21.03
N GLU A 15 0.74 -29.45 21.78
CA GLU A 15 2.05 -29.00 22.25
C GLU A 15 3.07 -28.91 21.09
N VAL A 16 3.07 -29.88 20.16
CA VAL A 16 3.87 -29.79 18.93
C VAL A 16 3.53 -28.53 18.15
N LEU A 17 2.24 -28.26 17.94
CA LEU A 17 1.77 -27.07 17.22
C LEU A 17 2.21 -25.76 17.89
N LYS A 18 2.16 -25.72 19.23
CA LYS A 18 2.66 -24.60 20.02
C LYS A 18 4.17 -24.39 19.83
N GLN A 19 4.96 -25.47 19.87
CA GLN A 19 6.41 -25.39 19.66
C GLN A 19 6.76 -24.88 18.26
N GLU A 20 6.05 -25.33 17.23
CA GLU A 20 6.22 -24.82 15.86
C GLU A 20 5.90 -23.32 15.75
N ILE A 21 4.81 -22.86 16.39
CA ILE A 21 4.45 -21.44 16.45
C ILE A 21 5.56 -20.62 17.09
N ILE A 22 6.10 -21.08 18.23
CA ILE A 22 7.17 -20.39 18.95
C ILE A 22 8.44 -20.31 18.10
N GLN A 23 8.85 -21.43 17.49
CA GLN A 23 10.02 -21.48 16.62
C GLN A 23 9.90 -20.52 15.43
N GLU A 24 8.72 -20.43 14.82
CA GLU A 24 8.48 -19.45 13.75
C GLU A 24 8.59 -18.01 14.27
N ILE A 25 7.98 -17.69 15.42
CA ILE A 25 8.05 -16.35 16.03
C ILE A 25 9.51 -15.97 16.33
N GLU A 26 10.28 -16.85 16.96
CA GLU A 26 11.70 -16.62 17.29
C GLU A 26 12.55 -16.39 16.04
N LYS A 27 12.31 -17.18 14.99
CA LYS A 27 12.99 -17.03 13.70
C LYS A 27 12.75 -15.64 13.11
N PHE A 28 11.52 -15.14 13.16
CA PHE A 28 11.21 -13.80 12.68
C PHE A 28 11.79 -12.70 13.56
N GLN A 29 11.74 -12.83 14.88
CA GLN A 29 12.31 -11.83 15.81
C GLN A 29 13.82 -11.65 15.59
N LYS A 30 14.55 -12.73 15.33
CA LYS A 30 15.97 -12.66 14.93
C LYS A 30 16.19 -11.81 13.66
N CYS A 31 15.25 -11.81 12.71
CA CYS A 31 15.32 -10.99 11.51
C CYS A 31 14.99 -9.50 11.72
N LEU A 32 14.28 -9.14 12.79
CA LEU A 32 13.93 -7.73 13.09
C LEU A 32 15.09 -6.93 13.68
N ASN A 33 16.04 -7.61 14.33
CA ASN A 33 17.18 -6.97 15.00
C ASN A 33 18.17 -6.31 14.02
N VAL A 34 17.89 -6.34 12.72
CA VAL A 34 18.70 -5.72 11.66
C VAL A 34 17.91 -4.59 11.00
N THR A 35 18.30 -3.35 11.29
CA THR A 35 17.55 -2.13 10.93
C THR A 35 17.83 -1.60 9.51
N ASP A 36 18.59 -2.34 8.68
CA ASP A 36 18.90 -1.88 7.32
C ASP A 36 17.75 -2.15 6.34
N LYS A 37 17.72 -1.39 5.23
CA LYS A 37 16.69 -1.51 4.19
C LYS A 37 16.68 -2.89 3.51
N GLU A 38 17.80 -3.60 3.51
CA GLU A 38 17.92 -4.90 2.87
C GLU A 38 17.23 -5.98 3.71
N SER A 39 17.40 -5.94 5.02
CA SER A 39 16.75 -6.80 6.01
C SER A 39 15.24 -6.59 6.01
N MET A 40 14.80 -5.34 5.85
CA MET A 40 13.40 -5.02 5.63
C MET A 40 12.85 -5.61 4.32
N ARG A 41 13.61 -5.58 3.23
CA ARG A 41 13.22 -6.23 1.97
C ARG A 41 13.17 -7.76 2.13
N LYS A 42 14.10 -8.35 2.87
CA LYS A 42 14.11 -9.78 3.19
C LYS A 42 12.86 -10.19 3.98
N LEU A 43 12.44 -9.37 4.95
CA LEU A 43 11.22 -9.61 5.74
C LEU A 43 9.96 -9.66 4.86
N HIS A 44 9.88 -8.79 3.85
CA HIS A 44 8.76 -8.77 2.91
C HIS A 44 8.85 -9.79 1.77
N LYS A 45 10.01 -10.44 1.57
CA LYS A 45 10.23 -11.41 0.50
C LYS A 45 9.29 -12.60 0.61
N LEU A 46 9.19 -13.22 1.80
CA LEU A 46 8.33 -14.39 2.01
C LEU A 46 6.84 -14.07 1.76
N PRO A 47 6.22 -13.04 2.39
CA PRO A 47 4.85 -12.65 2.08
C PRO A 47 4.63 -12.31 0.61
N ARG A 48 5.60 -11.65 -0.05
CA ARG A 48 5.52 -11.36 -1.48
C ARG A 48 5.47 -12.64 -2.31
N CYS A 49 6.35 -13.60 -2.06
CA CYS A 49 6.37 -14.87 -2.78
C CYS A 49 5.07 -15.67 -2.56
N GLU A 50 4.53 -15.69 -1.34
CA GLU A 50 3.21 -16.30 -1.07
C GLU A 50 2.11 -15.67 -1.93
N GLU A 51 2.06 -14.33 -2.02
CA GLU A 51 1.07 -13.63 -2.82
C GLU A 51 1.24 -13.87 -4.33
N ILE A 52 2.49 -13.97 -4.82
CA ILE A 52 2.78 -14.32 -6.21
C ILE A 52 2.30 -15.75 -6.51
N LYS A 53 2.59 -16.72 -5.63
CA LYS A 53 2.17 -18.12 -5.79
C LYS A 53 0.65 -18.29 -5.78
N LYS A 54 -0.06 -17.56 -4.91
CA LYS A 54 -1.54 -17.52 -4.91
C LYS A 54 -2.14 -17.04 -6.22
N HIS A 55 -1.40 -16.25 -6.98
CA HIS A 55 -1.83 -15.65 -8.25
C HIS A 55 -1.11 -16.25 -9.46
N ARG A 56 -0.53 -17.45 -9.30
CA ARG A 56 0.21 -18.15 -10.34
C ARG A 56 -0.55 -18.24 -11.65
N ASP A 57 -1.79 -18.73 -11.60
CA ASP A 57 -2.58 -19.00 -12.80
C ASP A 57 -2.83 -17.72 -13.60
N PHE A 58 -3.22 -16.63 -12.91
CA PHE A 58 -3.36 -15.30 -13.49
C PHE A 58 -2.04 -14.77 -14.11
N LEU A 59 -0.92 -14.93 -13.41
CA LEU A 59 0.38 -14.44 -13.89
C LEU A 59 0.82 -15.17 -15.16
N PHE A 60 0.61 -16.49 -15.24
CA PHE A 60 0.92 -17.27 -16.43
C PHE A 60 -0.08 -17.05 -17.58
N SER A 61 -1.37 -16.89 -17.30
CA SER A 61 -2.41 -16.75 -18.33
C SER A 61 -2.46 -15.35 -18.96
N GLU A 62 -2.30 -14.32 -18.14
CA GLU A 62 -2.47 -12.90 -18.50
C GLU A 62 -1.22 -12.07 -18.23
N GLY A 63 -0.58 -12.25 -17.06
CA GLY A 63 0.51 -11.38 -16.60
C GLY A 63 1.67 -11.28 -17.59
N GLN A 64 2.12 -12.40 -18.16
CA GLN A 64 3.20 -12.40 -19.16
C GLN A 64 2.81 -11.62 -20.44
N LYS A 65 1.57 -11.78 -20.92
CA LYS A 65 1.07 -11.05 -22.09
C LYS A 65 0.99 -9.55 -21.82
N ILE A 66 0.53 -9.18 -20.63
CA ILE A 66 0.46 -7.79 -20.16
C ILE A 66 1.84 -7.15 -20.10
N ILE A 67 2.84 -7.85 -19.56
CA ILE A 67 4.23 -7.36 -19.53
C ILE A 67 4.73 -7.10 -20.95
N ASN A 68 4.58 -8.07 -21.84
CA ASN A 68 5.07 -7.94 -23.22
C ASN A 68 4.41 -6.78 -23.98
N MET A 69 3.11 -6.55 -23.74
CA MET A 69 2.33 -5.56 -24.45
C MET A 69 2.53 -4.14 -23.89
N PHE A 70 2.41 -3.99 -22.57
CA PHE A 70 2.29 -2.68 -21.94
C PHE A 70 3.56 -2.19 -21.24
N PHE A 71 4.58 -3.03 -21.03
CA PHE A 71 5.81 -2.59 -20.39
C PHE A 71 6.81 -2.17 -21.45
N ALA A 72 7.59 -1.15 -21.12
CA ALA A 72 8.59 -0.60 -22.02
C ALA A 72 9.93 -1.31 -21.88
N ASP A 73 10.57 -1.57 -23.01
CA ASP A 73 12.01 -1.67 -23.08
C ASP A 73 12.65 -0.27 -23.07
N GLY A 74 13.93 -0.21 -22.68
CA GLY A 74 14.67 1.04 -22.67
C GLY A 74 14.72 1.77 -24.01
N TRP A 75 14.74 1.02 -25.12
CA TRP A 75 14.81 1.56 -26.48
C TRP A 75 13.45 2.04 -27.03
N GLU A 76 12.33 1.70 -26.38
CA GLU A 76 10.99 2.20 -26.73
C GLU A 76 10.70 3.59 -26.13
N VAL A 77 11.59 4.11 -25.26
CA VAL A 77 11.40 5.38 -24.57
C VAL A 77 12.22 6.49 -25.20
N GLU A 78 11.54 7.55 -25.63
CA GLU A 78 12.15 8.78 -26.13
C GLU A 78 11.84 9.92 -25.15
N PRO A 79 12.76 10.30 -24.23
CA PRO A 79 12.50 11.28 -23.17
C PRO A 79 11.86 12.59 -23.63
N GLU A 80 12.27 13.10 -24.80
CA GLU A 80 11.76 14.31 -25.43
C GLU A 80 10.31 14.18 -25.90
N LYS A 81 9.84 12.96 -26.18
CA LYS A 81 8.50 12.69 -26.70
C LYS A 81 7.53 12.09 -25.68
N ILE A 82 8.01 11.68 -24.50
CA ILE A 82 7.15 11.17 -23.42
C ILE A 82 5.96 12.10 -23.20
N ASP A 83 4.76 11.54 -23.26
CA ASP A 83 3.48 12.24 -23.15
C ASP A 83 2.58 11.51 -22.15
N PRO A 84 2.70 11.80 -20.84
CA PRO A 84 1.96 11.05 -19.84
C PRO A 84 0.46 11.32 -19.88
N VAL A 85 -0.34 10.25 -19.81
CA VAL A 85 -1.81 10.28 -19.69
C VAL A 85 -2.28 9.48 -18.47
N LEU A 86 -3.17 10.06 -17.68
CA LEU A 86 -3.74 9.45 -16.47
C LEU A 86 -5.08 8.81 -16.80
N ILE A 87 -5.21 7.51 -16.53
CA ILE A 87 -6.38 6.71 -16.88
C ILE A 87 -6.94 6.06 -15.60
N PRO A 88 -8.21 6.33 -15.21
CA PRO A 88 -8.87 5.58 -14.14
C PRO A 88 -9.10 4.13 -14.57
N VAL A 89 -8.93 3.20 -13.62
CA VAL A 89 -9.25 1.79 -13.82
C VAL A 89 -10.75 1.60 -13.59
N GLU A 90 -11.46 1.30 -14.67
CA GLU A 90 -12.91 1.16 -14.74
C GLU A 90 -13.37 -0.26 -15.12
N ASN A 91 -12.49 -1.09 -15.69
CA ASN A 91 -12.81 -2.46 -16.09
C ASN A 91 -11.74 -3.50 -15.69
N ASP A 92 -12.08 -4.79 -15.87
CA ASP A 92 -11.22 -5.91 -15.48
C ASP A 92 -9.90 -5.95 -16.25
N ALA A 93 -9.89 -5.62 -17.55
CA ALA A 93 -8.66 -5.59 -18.34
C ALA A 93 -7.65 -4.57 -17.80
N GLN A 94 -8.11 -3.34 -17.51
CA GLN A 94 -7.29 -2.31 -16.86
C GLN A 94 -6.84 -2.73 -15.45
N ASN A 95 -7.71 -3.43 -14.71
CA ASN A 95 -7.38 -3.96 -13.41
C ASN A 95 -6.31 -5.07 -13.47
N SER A 96 -6.33 -5.93 -14.50
CA SER A 96 -5.28 -6.91 -14.77
C SER A 96 -3.93 -6.24 -15.03
N ILE A 97 -3.91 -5.13 -15.78
CA ILE A 97 -2.69 -4.32 -16.00
C ILE A 97 -2.16 -3.78 -14.66
N PHE A 98 -3.04 -3.14 -13.89
CA PHE A 98 -2.70 -2.61 -12.57
C PHE A 98 -2.13 -3.69 -11.64
N LYS A 99 -2.79 -4.85 -11.59
CA LYS A 99 -2.44 -6.00 -10.76
C LYS A 99 -1.08 -6.57 -11.17
N THR A 100 -0.83 -6.72 -12.47
CA THR A 100 0.45 -7.19 -13.02
C THR A 100 1.59 -6.24 -12.65
N ALA A 101 1.43 -4.93 -12.88
CA ALA A 101 2.38 -3.91 -12.46
C ALA A 101 2.66 -3.98 -10.95
N ARG A 102 1.63 -4.24 -10.14
CA ARG A 102 1.78 -4.29 -8.69
C ARG A 102 2.60 -5.48 -8.20
N PHE A 103 2.62 -6.61 -8.90
CA PHE A 103 3.44 -7.79 -8.53
C PHE A 103 4.95 -7.58 -8.76
N THR A 104 5.33 -6.55 -9.51
CA THR A 104 6.74 -6.20 -9.72
C THR A 104 7.41 -5.60 -8.49
N TRP A 105 6.64 -5.07 -7.53
CA TRP A 105 7.18 -4.36 -6.38
C TRP A 105 7.44 -5.27 -5.18
N SER A 106 8.38 -4.84 -4.33
CA SER A 106 8.87 -5.62 -3.19
C SER A 106 7.87 -5.80 -2.04
N LEU A 107 6.90 -4.90 -1.88
CA LEU A 107 5.84 -5.07 -0.89
C LEU A 107 4.78 -6.05 -1.41
N PRO A 108 4.20 -6.93 -0.57
CA PRO A 108 3.15 -7.85 -0.99
C PRO A 108 1.91 -7.12 -1.52
N TYR A 109 1.21 -7.73 -2.47
CA TYR A 109 -0.07 -7.21 -2.98
C TYR A 109 -1.15 -7.33 -1.90
N THR A 110 -2.07 -6.36 -1.83
CA THR A 110 -3.22 -6.42 -0.92
C THR A 110 -4.46 -5.91 -1.64
N GLU A 111 -5.57 -6.65 -1.51
CA GLU A 111 -6.82 -6.30 -2.16
C GLU A 111 -7.54 -5.13 -1.47
N GLY A 112 -7.27 -4.93 -0.17
CA GLY A 112 -7.82 -3.82 0.64
C GLY A 112 -9.35 -3.91 0.80
N TYR A 113 -9.92 -3.05 1.65
CA TYR A 113 -11.36 -2.92 1.84
C TYR A 113 -11.76 -1.44 1.90
N GLY A 114 -13.05 -1.14 1.70
CA GLY A 114 -13.59 0.21 1.70
C GLY A 114 -13.46 0.91 0.34
N ARG A 115 -13.34 2.24 0.36
CA ARG A 115 -13.16 3.04 -0.87
C ARG A 115 -11.86 2.62 -1.55
N ARG A 116 -11.89 2.45 -2.88
CA ARG A 116 -10.78 2.02 -3.71
C ARG A 116 -10.83 2.72 -5.06
N LEU A 117 -9.75 3.43 -5.37
CA LEU A 117 -9.50 4.00 -6.69
C LEU A 117 -8.15 3.48 -7.17
N LYS A 118 -8.06 3.22 -8.47
CA LYS A 118 -6.88 2.72 -9.14
C LYS A 118 -6.72 3.51 -10.42
N PHE A 119 -5.49 3.86 -10.74
CA PHE A 119 -5.13 4.64 -11.90
C PHE A 119 -3.88 4.05 -12.55
N LEU A 120 -3.86 4.11 -13.87
CA LEU A 120 -2.73 3.79 -14.72
C LEU A 120 -2.22 5.10 -15.31
N VAL A 121 -0.91 5.28 -15.36
CA VAL A 121 -0.31 6.37 -16.13
C VAL A 121 0.45 5.76 -17.30
N PHE A 122 0.01 6.06 -18.51
CA PHE A 122 0.66 5.59 -19.75
C PHE A 122 1.45 6.72 -20.39
N ASP A 123 2.47 6.36 -21.16
CA ASP A 123 3.08 7.24 -22.14
C ASP A 123 2.29 7.09 -23.44
N ASN A 124 1.55 8.14 -23.80
CA ASN A 124 0.73 8.17 -25.01
C ASN A 124 1.58 8.10 -26.29
N PHE A 125 2.88 8.47 -26.22
CA PHE A 125 3.77 8.40 -27.37
C PHE A 125 4.08 6.96 -27.81
N ASN A 126 4.35 6.05 -26.85
CA ASN A 126 4.74 4.67 -27.16
C ASN A 126 3.73 3.61 -26.66
N GLY A 127 2.63 4.04 -26.02
CA GLY A 127 1.59 3.16 -25.48
C GLY A 127 2.02 2.32 -24.28
N LYS A 128 3.12 2.67 -23.59
CA LYS A 128 3.67 1.88 -22.48
C LYS A 128 3.33 2.47 -21.12
N LEU A 129 3.19 1.59 -20.13
CA LEU A 129 2.82 1.94 -18.77
C LEU A 129 3.99 2.60 -18.05
N ILE A 130 3.81 3.86 -17.67
CA ILE A 130 4.77 4.63 -16.85
C ILE A 130 4.68 4.19 -15.39
N GLY A 131 3.48 4.04 -14.85
CA GLY A 131 3.30 3.76 -13.43
C GLY A 131 1.85 3.55 -13.03
N ILE A 132 1.67 3.24 -11.74
CA ILE A 132 0.35 2.98 -11.15
C ILE A 132 0.17 3.75 -9.85
N LEU A 133 -1.07 4.16 -9.59
CA LEU A 133 -1.48 4.86 -8.38
C LEU A 133 -2.76 4.20 -7.85
N GLY A 134 -2.79 3.87 -6.56
CA GLY A 134 -3.98 3.36 -5.91
C GLY A 134 -4.26 4.06 -4.59
N LEU A 135 -5.53 4.43 -4.42
CA LEU A 135 -6.06 5.06 -3.22
C LEU A 135 -6.99 4.10 -2.48
N GLN A 136 -7.01 4.19 -1.16
CA GLN A 136 -7.91 3.45 -0.30
C GLN A 136 -8.50 4.30 0.83
N SER A 137 -9.54 3.81 1.50
CA SER A 137 -10.02 4.41 2.75
C SER A 137 -8.86 4.59 3.75
N PRO A 138 -8.82 5.70 4.49
CA PRO A 138 -7.70 6.03 5.35
C PRO A 138 -7.64 5.16 6.59
N VAL A 139 -6.43 4.86 7.05
CA VAL A 139 -6.22 4.23 8.35
C VAL A 139 -6.59 5.21 9.46
N LEU A 140 -7.54 4.83 10.32
CA LEU A 140 -7.96 5.67 11.44
C LEU A 140 -6.82 5.92 12.44
N GLY A 141 -6.00 4.90 12.70
CA GLY A 141 -4.95 4.89 13.72
C GLY A 141 -3.61 5.53 13.34
N LEU A 142 -3.55 6.43 12.36
CA LEU A 142 -2.27 7.02 11.92
C LEU A 142 -1.91 8.26 12.77
N LYS A 143 -1.18 8.05 13.87
CA LYS A 143 -0.84 9.06 14.89
C LYS A 143 -0.23 10.34 14.31
N ALA A 144 0.88 10.23 13.57
CA ALA A 144 1.58 11.39 12.99
C ALA A 144 0.66 12.29 12.12
N ARG A 145 -0.20 11.68 11.29
CA ARG A 145 -1.20 12.42 10.51
C ARG A 145 -2.23 13.09 11.42
N ASN A 146 -2.77 12.35 12.38
CA ASN A 146 -3.81 12.87 13.27
C ASN A 146 -3.28 14.06 14.09
N GLU A 147 -2.04 13.99 14.58
CA GLU A 147 -1.36 15.09 15.29
C GLU A 147 -1.15 16.31 14.38
N TYR A 148 -0.69 16.10 13.14
CA TYR A 148 -0.55 17.17 12.15
C TYR A 148 -1.87 17.88 11.82
N LEU A 149 -2.98 17.15 11.84
CA LEU A 149 -4.31 17.70 11.61
C LEU A 149 -4.99 18.22 12.90
N GLY A 150 -4.37 18.06 14.08
CA GLY A 150 -4.99 18.41 15.35
C GLY A 150 -6.23 17.56 15.71
N LEU A 151 -6.37 16.36 15.15
CA LEU A 151 -7.54 15.51 15.34
C LEU A 151 -7.52 14.80 16.70
N SER A 152 -8.54 15.06 17.52
CA SER A 152 -8.81 14.36 18.78
C SER A 152 -9.48 12.99 18.54
N LYS A 153 -9.67 12.19 19.60
CA LYS A 153 -10.44 10.94 19.51
C LYS A 153 -11.94 11.27 19.48
N GLY A 154 -12.70 10.65 18.58
CA GLY A 154 -14.16 10.78 18.57
C GLY A 154 -14.76 10.81 17.16
N PRO A 155 -16.06 11.11 17.04
CA PRO A 155 -16.78 11.16 15.76
C PRO A 155 -16.29 12.28 14.83
N GLU A 156 -15.80 13.40 15.37
CA GLU A 156 -15.26 14.53 14.58
C GLU A 156 -14.09 14.11 13.70
N LYS A 157 -13.21 13.25 14.24
CA LYS A 157 -12.14 12.65 13.49
C LYS A 157 -12.68 11.85 12.30
N LEU A 158 -13.71 11.03 12.49
CA LEU A 158 -14.27 10.21 11.41
C LEU A 158 -14.84 11.09 10.29
N LYS A 159 -15.53 12.18 10.63
CA LYS A 159 -16.05 13.16 9.66
C LYS A 159 -14.93 13.67 8.74
N VAL A 160 -13.83 14.16 9.31
CA VAL A 160 -12.69 14.65 8.52
C VAL A 160 -12.06 13.52 7.71
N LEU A 161 -11.81 12.36 8.34
CA LEU A 161 -11.14 11.25 7.66
C LEU A 161 -11.95 10.69 6.50
N ASN A 162 -13.28 10.72 6.57
CA ASN A 162 -14.15 10.30 5.47
C ASN A 162 -13.94 11.14 4.19
N ARG A 163 -13.39 12.35 4.30
CA ARG A 163 -13.04 13.22 3.15
C ARG A 163 -11.57 13.13 2.73
N THR A 164 -10.88 12.12 3.21
CA THR A 164 -9.46 11.85 2.90
C THR A 164 -9.29 10.43 2.40
N MET A 165 -8.18 10.14 1.73
CA MET A 165 -7.80 8.78 1.33
C MET A 165 -6.32 8.52 1.58
N ASP A 166 -5.97 7.25 1.73
CA ASP A 166 -4.57 6.83 1.80
C ASP A 166 -4.11 6.32 0.43
N ILE A 167 -2.94 6.74 -0.01
CA ILE A 167 -2.21 6.15 -1.13
C ILE A 167 -1.58 4.86 -0.62
N TYR A 168 -2.12 3.71 -1.05
CA TYR A 168 -1.59 2.39 -0.68
C TYR A 168 -0.55 1.87 -1.66
N THR A 169 -0.51 2.43 -2.87
CA THR A 169 0.45 2.07 -3.90
C THR A 169 0.68 3.25 -4.83
N LEU A 170 1.94 3.61 -5.04
CA LEU A 170 2.35 4.71 -5.92
C LEU A 170 3.78 4.45 -6.37
N GLY A 171 4.01 4.48 -7.68
CA GLY A 171 5.33 4.24 -8.22
C GLY A 171 5.33 4.08 -9.74
N ALA A 172 6.49 4.37 -10.32
CA ALA A 172 6.75 4.14 -11.73
C ALA A 172 7.41 2.79 -11.96
N LEU A 173 7.17 2.23 -13.13
CA LEU A 173 7.82 1.02 -13.63
C LEU A 173 9.11 1.38 -14.36
N PRO A 174 10.09 0.47 -14.40
CA PRO A 174 11.18 0.55 -15.35
C PRO A 174 10.69 0.60 -16.81
N PRO A 175 11.35 1.36 -17.68
CA PRO A 175 12.54 2.18 -17.43
C PRO A 175 12.22 3.59 -16.92
N TYR A 176 10.94 3.97 -16.83
CA TYR A 176 10.54 5.32 -16.40
C TYR A 176 10.95 5.66 -14.97
N ASN A 177 11.10 4.68 -14.09
CA ASN A 177 11.60 4.90 -12.73
C ASN A 177 13.05 5.47 -12.71
N PHE A 178 13.91 5.06 -13.64
CA PHE A 178 15.26 5.61 -13.84
C PHE A 178 15.20 7.08 -14.28
N LEU A 179 14.15 7.45 -15.03
CA LEU A 179 13.83 8.81 -15.45
C LEU A 179 13.04 9.61 -14.40
N LEU A 180 13.07 9.19 -13.13
CA LEU A 180 12.34 9.83 -12.02
C LEU A 180 10.82 9.84 -12.21
N GLY A 181 10.25 8.89 -12.95
CA GLY A 181 8.80 8.71 -13.11
C GLY A 181 8.06 8.53 -11.79
N GLY A 182 8.74 8.09 -10.72
CA GLY A 182 8.14 8.07 -9.38
C GLY A 182 7.64 9.45 -8.93
N LYS A 183 8.33 10.54 -9.31
CA LYS A 183 7.91 11.91 -9.02
C LYS A 183 6.70 12.34 -9.85
N LEU A 184 6.58 11.85 -11.09
CA LEU A 184 5.36 12.04 -11.88
C LEU A 184 4.17 11.43 -11.14
N MET A 185 4.32 10.21 -10.60
CA MET A 185 3.22 9.57 -9.86
C MET A 185 2.84 10.32 -8.58
N VAL A 186 3.81 10.97 -7.90
CA VAL A 186 3.55 11.87 -6.76
C VAL A 186 2.75 13.09 -7.20
N LEU A 187 3.10 13.69 -8.33
CA LEU A 187 2.37 14.83 -8.90
C LEU A 187 0.96 14.40 -9.35
N ALA A 188 0.85 13.26 -10.03
CA ALA A 188 -0.42 12.69 -10.47
C ALA A 188 -1.42 12.53 -9.32
N ALA A 189 -0.94 12.13 -8.13
CA ALA A 189 -1.81 11.91 -6.97
C ALA A 189 -2.57 13.16 -6.52
N VAL A 190 -2.07 14.37 -6.81
CA VAL A 190 -2.74 15.64 -6.42
C VAL A 190 -3.49 16.31 -7.56
N SER A 191 -3.64 15.64 -8.69
CA SER A 191 -4.26 16.26 -9.86
C SER A 191 -5.77 16.46 -9.72
N ASN A 192 -6.33 17.36 -10.51
CA ASN A 192 -7.77 17.61 -10.57
C ASN A 192 -8.56 16.34 -10.92
N GLU A 193 -8.06 15.57 -11.88
CA GLU A 193 -8.66 14.36 -12.41
C GLU A 193 -8.82 13.28 -11.31
N ILE A 194 -7.89 13.19 -10.36
CA ILE A 194 -8.03 12.30 -9.20
C ILE A 194 -9.27 12.68 -8.37
N ARG A 195 -9.45 13.98 -8.12
CA ARG A 195 -10.60 14.49 -7.36
C ARG A 195 -11.90 14.30 -8.12
N GLU A 196 -11.91 14.55 -9.42
CA GLU A 196 -13.07 14.34 -10.29
C GLU A 196 -13.52 12.89 -10.32
N VAL A 197 -12.58 11.95 -10.48
CA VAL A 197 -12.88 10.51 -10.45
C VAL A 197 -13.37 10.08 -9.07
N TYR A 198 -12.80 10.62 -7.99
CA TYR A 198 -13.30 10.38 -6.64
C TYR A 198 -14.75 10.84 -6.48
N ARG A 199 -15.04 12.10 -6.86
CA ARG A 199 -16.37 12.69 -6.76
C ARG A 199 -17.38 11.88 -7.57
N LYS A 200 -17.11 11.64 -8.86
CA LYS A 200 -17.96 10.81 -9.73
C LYS A 200 -18.26 9.42 -9.14
N LYS A 201 -17.29 8.83 -8.44
CA LYS A 201 -17.45 7.48 -7.88
C LYS A 201 -18.21 7.45 -6.56
N TYR A 202 -18.10 8.49 -5.73
CA TYR A 202 -18.54 8.43 -4.33
C TYR A 202 -19.56 9.47 -3.92
N GLU A 203 -19.67 10.59 -4.61
CA GLU A 203 -20.66 11.63 -4.32
C GLU A 203 -22.08 11.03 -4.26
N GLY A 204 -22.82 11.38 -3.21
CA GLY A 204 -24.18 10.92 -2.97
C GLY A 204 -24.33 9.48 -2.49
N LYS A 205 -23.22 8.72 -2.33
CA LYS A 205 -23.30 7.32 -1.86
C LYS A 205 -23.39 7.22 -0.34
N THR A 206 -24.13 6.22 0.13
CA THR A 206 -24.26 5.91 1.56
C THR A 206 -23.21 4.89 2.01
N THR A 207 -22.54 5.16 3.12
CA THR A 207 -21.56 4.24 3.74
C THR A 207 -22.26 3.02 4.35
N GLU A 208 -21.67 1.84 4.18
CA GLU A 208 -22.27 0.57 4.65
C GLU A 208 -22.37 0.45 6.18
N ILE A 209 -21.39 1.02 6.91
CA ILE A 209 -21.30 0.84 8.37
C ILE A 209 -22.11 1.90 9.11
N GLU A 210 -21.96 3.17 8.76
CA GLU A 210 -22.54 4.28 9.51
C GLU A 210 -23.81 4.84 8.86
N GLY A 211 -24.13 4.46 7.62
CA GLY A 211 -25.28 5.01 6.90
C GLY A 211 -25.10 6.49 6.50
N ASN A 212 -23.89 7.03 6.59
CA ASN A 212 -23.58 8.42 6.26
C ASN A 212 -23.49 8.63 4.75
N ASN A 213 -24.02 9.76 4.25
CA ASN A 213 -23.86 10.18 2.85
C ASN A 213 -22.45 10.76 2.63
N ILE A 214 -21.82 10.42 1.50
CA ILE A 214 -20.53 10.95 1.06
C ILE A 214 -20.80 12.17 0.17
N ASP A 215 -20.41 13.36 0.65
CA ASP A 215 -20.54 14.64 -0.05
C ASP A 215 -19.66 14.79 -1.31
N GLY A 216 -18.72 13.86 -1.54
CA GLY A 216 -17.86 13.86 -2.71
C GLY A 216 -16.58 14.69 -2.54
N ASP A 217 -16.32 15.22 -1.34
CA ASP A 217 -15.10 15.97 -1.06
C ASP A 217 -13.89 15.06 -0.80
N LEU A 218 -12.77 15.42 -1.43
CA LEU A 218 -11.48 14.79 -1.24
C LEU A 218 -10.43 15.86 -0.97
N VAL A 219 -10.18 16.16 0.30
CA VAL A 219 -9.40 17.34 0.72
C VAL A 219 -7.91 17.05 0.95
N MET A 220 -7.56 15.78 1.14
CA MET A 220 -6.19 15.38 1.47
C MET A 220 -5.94 13.90 1.16
N LEU A 221 -4.72 13.60 0.68
CA LEU A 221 -4.20 12.22 0.66
C LEU A 221 -3.10 12.02 1.71
N THR A 222 -2.92 10.78 2.16
CA THR A 222 -1.81 10.41 3.04
C THR A 222 -1.10 9.17 2.51
N THR A 223 0.21 9.06 2.69
CA THR A 223 0.93 7.82 2.43
C THR A 223 1.96 7.53 3.49
N THR A 224 2.44 6.29 3.51
CA THR A 224 3.61 5.90 4.30
C THR A 224 4.67 5.38 3.36
N SER A 225 5.93 5.65 3.68
CA SER A 225 7.03 5.06 2.92
C SER A 225 7.14 3.54 3.12
N ALA A 226 7.76 2.83 2.17
CA ALA A 226 7.88 1.37 2.25
C ALA A 226 8.90 0.90 3.33
N TYR A 227 10.10 1.49 3.34
CA TYR A 227 11.26 1.07 4.15
C TYR A 227 11.98 2.30 4.73
N GLY A 228 11.37 2.99 5.70
CA GLY A 228 11.90 4.26 6.20
C GLY A 228 11.90 5.36 5.11
N ARG A 229 12.81 6.34 5.14
CA ARG A 229 12.78 7.48 4.22
C ARG A 229 12.83 7.07 2.73
N SER A 230 11.90 7.59 1.93
CA SER A 230 11.79 7.35 0.49
C SER A 230 12.21 8.57 -0.32
N SER A 231 13.08 8.39 -1.31
CA SER A 231 13.52 9.48 -2.20
C SER A 231 12.43 9.97 -3.13
N ILE A 232 11.39 9.16 -3.38
CA ILE A 232 10.29 9.49 -4.29
C ILE A 232 9.50 10.71 -3.79
N TYR A 233 9.29 10.82 -2.47
CA TYR A 233 8.56 11.92 -1.83
C TYR A 233 9.47 13.08 -1.41
N ASN A 234 10.78 13.01 -1.64
CA ASN A 234 11.68 14.06 -1.20
C ASN A 234 11.62 15.28 -2.14
N ARG A 235 11.25 16.44 -1.58
CA ARG A 235 11.30 17.77 -2.24
C ARG A 235 10.55 17.82 -3.58
N VAL A 236 9.44 17.09 -3.70
CA VAL A 236 8.57 17.18 -4.87
C VAL A 236 7.75 18.46 -4.74
N LYS A 237 8.03 19.41 -5.62
CA LYS A 237 7.32 20.68 -5.73
C LYS A 237 6.63 20.78 -7.08
N TYR A 238 5.51 21.49 -7.12
CA TYR A 238 4.95 22.07 -8.34
C TYR A 238 4.95 23.58 -8.18
N LYS A 239 5.70 24.28 -9.03
CA LYS A 239 6.04 25.70 -8.85
C LYS A 239 6.60 25.92 -7.42
N ASP A 240 6.01 26.82 -6.65
CA ASP A 240 6.46 27.14 -5.29
C ASP A 240 5.89 26.22 -4.20
N ASN A 241 4.88 25.40 -4.53
CA ASN A 241 4.18 24.58 -3.57
C ASN A 241 4.85 23.22 -3.38
N LEU A 242 5.02 22.82 -2.11
CA LEU A 242 5.44 21.46 -1.76
C LEU A 242 4.23 20.52 -1.87
N ILE A 243 4.35 19.46 -2.66
CA ILE A 243 3.25 18.51 -2.91
C ILE A 243 3.10 17.49 -1.77
N CYS A 244 4.23 17.12 -1.17
CA CYS A 244 4.30 16.08 -0.14
C CYS A 244 5.01 16.60 1.10
N ILE A 245 4.26 16.71 2.19
CA ILE A 245 4.70 17.27 3.47
C ILE A 245 5.00 16.11 4.42
N PRO A 246 6.25 15.92 4.88
CA PRO A 246 6.55 14.93 5.91
C PRO A 246 5.97 15.38 7.26
N VAL A 247 5.24 14.50 7.93
CA VAL A 247 4.51 14.83 9.18
C VAL A 247 4.90 13.95 10.37
N GLY A 248 5.95 13.14 10.22
CA GLY A 248 6.49 12.28 11.27
C GLY A 248 6.64 10.83 10.85
N TYR A 249 6.69 9.93 11.83
CA TYR A 249 6.95 8.50 11.62
C TYR A 249 5.88 7.63 12.28
N THR A 250 5.65 6.45 11.72
CA THR A 250 4.88 5.39 12.39
C THR A 250 5.73 4.68 13.43
N GLU A 251 5.07 4.03 14.39
CA GLU A 251 5.73 3.21 15.43
C GLU A 251 6.00 1.76 14.96
N GLY A 252 5.68 1.43 13.69
CA GLY A 252 5.92 0.09 13.14
C GLY A 252 5.00 -0.99 13.71
N GLN A 253 3.69 -0.75 13.69
CA GLN A 253 2.67 -1.75 14.01
C GLN A 253 2.20 -2.46 12.73
N GLY A 254 2.25 -3.80 12.73
CA GLY A 254 1.92 -4.60 11.56
C GLY A 254 2.03 -6.09 11.84
N THR A 255 1.27 -6.89 11.10
CA THR A 255 1.22 -8.35 11.26
C THR A 255 2.19 -9.04 10.31
N LEU A 256 3.42 -8.52 10.18
CA LEU A 256 4.43 -9.04 9.25
C LEU A 256 4.78 -10.50 9.57
N PHE A 257 4.74 -10.86 10.86
CA PHE A 257 4.97 -12.21 11.38
C PHE A 257 3.94 -13.23 10.91
N LEU A 258 2.70 -12.80 10.67
CA LEU A 258 1.58 -13.69 10.37
C LEU A 258 1.52 -14.05 8.87
N THR A 259 2.41 -14.95 8.46
CA THR A 259 2.37 -15.66 7.17
C THR A 259 1.09 -16.51 7.05
N GLY A 260 0.80 -17.03 5.85
CA GLY A 260 -0.34 -17.93 5.65
C GLY A 260 -0.29 -19.14 6.60
N SER A 261 0.86 -19.81 6.65
CA SER A 261 1.07 -20.99 7.48
C SER A 261 0.97 -20.67 8.98
N LEU A 262 1.59 -19.58 9.45
CA LEU A 262 1.48 -19.20 10.87
C LEU A 262 0.05 -18.84 11.26
N CYS A 263 -0.71 -18.20 10.35
CA CYS A 263 -2.14 -17.93 10.59
C CYS A 263 -2.95 -19.21 10.77
N GLU A 264 -2.63 -20.26 10.01
CA GLU A 264 -3.31 -21.57 10.11
C GLU A 264 -2.97 -22.27 11.42
N LYS A 265 -1.68 -22.40 11.73
CA LYS A 265 -1.21 -22.98 12.99
C LYS A 265 -1.77 -22.24 14.21
N ALA A 266 -1.72 -20.90 14.19
CA ALA A 266 -2.25 -20.07 15.25
C ALA A 266 -3.77 -20.26 15.45
N ARG A 267 -4.53 -20.41 14.35
CA ARG A 267 -5.97 -20.63 14.42
C ARG A 267 -6.29 -21.98 15.02
N GLU A 268 -5.60 -23.02 14.59
CA GLU A 268 -5.78 -24.39 15.08
C GLU A 268 -5.41 -24.50 16.56
N TYR A 269 -4.28 -23.92 16.97
CA TYR A 269 -3.87 -23.84 18.38
C TYR A 269 -4.89 -23.07 19.23
N LEU A 270 -5.37 -21.91 18.75
CA LEU A 270 -6.39 -21.16 19.50
C LEU A 270 -7.72 -21.94 19.59
N GLN A 271 -8.11 -22.65 18.54
CA GLN A 271 -9.31 -23.50 18.55
C GLN A 271 -9.19 -24.65 19.55
N SER A 272 -8.04 -25.30 19.67
CA SER A 272 -7.83 -26.36 20.68
C SER A 272 -7.90 -25.83 22.12
N LYS A 273 -7.68 -24.52 22.31
CA LYS A 273 -7.86 -23.80 23.58
C LYS A 273 -9.25 -23.18 23.75
N GLY A 274 -10.19 -23.45 22.84
CA GLY A 274 -11.55 -22.90 22.88
C GLY A 274 -11.67 -21.44 22.46
N VAL A 275 -10.61 -20.84 21.91
CA VAL A 275 -10.58 -19.43 21.49
C VAL A 275 -10.89 -19.33 19.99
N LYS A 276 -12.05 -18.77 19.65
CA LYS A 276 -12.45 -18.55 18.25
C LYS A 276 -12.26 -17.10 17.84
N VAL A 277 -11.37 -16.86 16.87
CA VAL A 277 -11.20 -15.56 16.23
C VAL A 277 -12.06 -15.48 14.98
N LYS A 278 -13.13 -14.68 15.00
CA LYS A 278 -14.01 -14.49 13.84
C LYS A 278 -13.27 -13.81 12.68
N SER A 279 -13.39 -14.37 11.47
CA SER A 279 -13.00 -13.72 10.22
C SER A 279 -14.14 -12.84 9.68
N GLY A 280 -13.86 -12.02 8.67
CA GLY A 280 -14.86 -11.18 8.00
C GLY A 280 -14.88 -9.70 8.40
N TYR A 281 -15.55 -8.91 7.57
CA TYR A 281 -15.74 -7.46 7.70
C TYR A 281 -16.65 -7.12 8.91
N GLY A 282 -16.55 -5.90 9.44
CA GLY A 282 -17.36 -5.44 10.58
C GLY A 282 -16.92 -5.90 11.98
N ASN A 283 -15.92 -6.79 12.10
CA ASN A 283 -15.47 -7.34 13.39
C ASN A 283 -14.30 -6.54 14.05
N GLY A 284 -14.17 -5.24 13.75
CA GLY A 284 -13.08 -4.40 14.27
C GLY A 284 -11.76 -4.49 13.48
N PRO A 285 -10.57 -4.31 14.12
CA PRO A 285 -9.26 -4.27 13.44
C PRO A 285 -9.03 -5.48 12.54
N ASN A 286 -8.19 -5.36 11.51
CA ASN A 286 -7.87 -6.43 10.55
C ASN A 286 -7.76 -7.83 11.23
N TYR A 287 -8.33 -8.88 10.60
CA TYR A 287 -8.34 -10.25 11.13
C TYR A 287 -6.98 -10.72 11.66
N LYS A 288 -5.89 -10.43 10.93
CA LYS A 288 -4.53 -10.79 11.35
C LYS A 288 -4.14 -10.11 12.67
N PHE A 289 -4.51 -8.85 12.88
CA PHE A 289 -4.26 -8.16 14.15
C PHE A 289 -5.05 -8.81 15.30
N ARG A 290 -6.30 -9.20 15.06
CA ARG A 290 -7.10 -9.91 16.07
C ARG A 290 -6.50 -11.27 16.40
N LEU A 291 -6.05 -12.00 15.39
CA LEU A 291 -5.38 -13.30 15.54
C LEU A 291 -4.07 -13.16 16.32
N ALA A 292 -3.22 -12.19 15.97
CA ALA A 292 -1.96 -11.91 16.70
C ALA A 292 -2.22 -11.59 18.17
N LYS A 293 -3.19 -10.72 18.47
CA LYS A 293 -3.53 -10.35 19.85
C LYS A 293 -4.10 -11.52 20.65
N ALA A 294 -4.94 -12.35 20.02
CA ALA A 294 -5.49 -13.54 20.65
C ALA A 294 -4.38 -14.57 20.95
N LEU A 295 -3.49 -14.80 19.99
CA LEU A 295 -2.35 -15.71 20.14
C LEU A 295 -1.40 -15.25 21.25
N ALA A 296 -0.98 -13.98 21.23
CA ALA A 296 -0.10 -13.42 22.25
C ALA A 296 -0.73 -13.50 23.66
N ARG A 297 -2.04 -13.24 23.77
CA ARG A 297 -2.76 -13.40 25.04
C ARG A 297 -2.78 -14.85 25.51
N GLN A 298 -3.04 -15.80 24.61
CA GLN A 298 -3.08 -17.22 24.95
C GLN A 298 -1.71 -17.73 25.40
N LEU A 299 -0.64 -17.41 24.66
CA LEU A 299 0.72 -17.77 25.03
C LEU A 299 1.14 -17.15 26.38
N LYS A 300 0.71 -15.91 26.66
CA LYS A 300 0.95 -15.25 27.96
C LYS A 300 0.29 -15.98 29.12
N LEU A 301 -0.91 -16.53 28.93
CA LEU A 301 -1.57 -17.38 29.94
C LEU A 301 -0.79 -18.67 30.23
N GLU A 302 0.01 -19.13 29.25
CA GLU A 302 0.88 -20.29 29.36
C GLU A 302 2.34 -19.92 29.71
N GLY A 303 2.57 -18.68 30.18
CA GLY A 303 3.86 -18.21 30.67
C GLY A 303 4.84 -17.70 29.60
N ILE A 304 4.39 -17.56 28.34
CA ILE A 304 5.23 -17.18 27.21
C ILE A 304 4.82 -15.80 26.71
N GLU A 305 5.69 -14.81 26.89
CA GLU A 305 5.45 -13.44 26.42
C GLU A 305 6.05 -13.25 25.02
N VAL A 306 5.21 -12.86 24.06
CA VAL A 306 5.61 -12.60 22.67
C VAL A 306 5.04 -11.28 22.18
N GLU A 307 5.84 -10.54 21.41
CA GLU A 307 5.39 -9.37 20.66
C GLU A 307 5.16 -9.76 19.19
N LEU A 308 3.92 -9.67 18.73
CA LEU A 308 3.45 -10.13 17.41
C LEU A 308 2.89 -9.02 16.54
N VAL A 309 2.80 -7.80 17.06
CA VAL A 309 2.17 -6.67 16.39
C VAL A 309 3.16 -5.53 16.19
N THR A 310 3.96 -5.23 17.19
CA THR A 310 4.91 -4.12 17.13
C THR A 310 6.25 -4.66 16.62
N HIS A 311 6.56 -4.40 15.36
CA HIS A 311 7.85 -4.76 14.75
C HIS A 311 8.84 -3.58 14.77
N GLY A 312 8.42 -2.39 15.20
CA GLY A 312 9.30 -1.22 15.38
C GLY A 312 9.80 -0.57 14.09
N VAL A 313 9.44 -1.11 12.92
CA VAL A 313 9.89 -0.57 11.63
C VAL A 313 9.12 0.70 11.34
N GLN A 314 9.78 1.82 11.56
CA GLN A 314 9.23 3.14 11.34
C GLN A 314 9.11 3.45 9.85
N ARG A 315 7.96 3.98 9.45
CA ARG A 315 7.70 4.50 8.10
C ARG A 315 7.40 5.97 8.20
N GLU A 316 8.03 6.75 7.34
CA GLU A 316 7.78 8.19 7.30
C GLU A 316 6.38 8.41 6.70
N VAL A 317 5.63 9.30 7.35
CA VAL A 317 4.27 9.65 6.97
C VAL A 317 4.30 10.94 6.18
N TYR A 318 3.64 10.96 5.02
CA TYR A 318 3.53 12.13 4.18
C TYR A 318 2.07 12.49 3.94
N VAL A 319 1.79 13.79 4.02
CA VAL A 319 0.50 14.39 3.71
C VAL A 319 0.58 15.11 2.37
N PHE A 320 -0.48 14.99 1.59
CA PHE A 320 -0.69 15.62 0.29
C PHE A 320 -1.95 16.48 0.38
N PRO A 321 -1.83 17.78 0.72
CA PRO A 321 -2.97 18.68 0.72
C PRO A 321 -3.54 18.83 -0.69
N LEU A 322 -4.85 18.68 -0.83
CA LEU A 322 -5.55 18.97 -2.08
C LEU A 322 -6.27 20.33 -2.04
N ILE A 323 -6.35 20.93 -0.85
CA ILE A 323 -6.92 22.25 -0.58
C ILE A 323 -5.88 23.14 0.11
N LYS A 324 -5.98 24.45 -0.11
CA LYS A 324 -5.12 25.49 0.46
C LYS A 324 -5.41 25.69 1.95
N ASN A 325 -6.68 25.71 2.31
CA ASN A 325 -7.19 25.99 3.65
C ASN A 325 -7.34 24.73 4.53
N LEU A 326 -6.48 23.71 4.35
CA LEU A 326 -6.61 22.41 5.02
C LEU A 326 -6.70 22.50 6.55
N GLN A 327 -5.89 23.35 7.17
CA GLN A 327 -5.86 23.50 8.64
C GLN A 327 -7.12 24.20 9.18
N GLU A 328 -7.71 25.10 8.40
CA GLU A 328 -8.96 25.78 8.75
C GLU A 328 -10.16 24.85 8.53
N TYR A 329 -10.18 24.18 7.37
CA TYR A 329 -11.19 23.19 7.01
C TYR A 329 -11.33 22.10 8.07
N VAL A 330 -10.22 21.56 8.57
CA VAL A 330 -10.26 20.48 9.58
C VAL A 330 -10.81 20.94 10.93
N LYS A 331 -10.67 22.23 11.29
CA LYS A 331 -11.21 22.78 12.54
C LYS A 331 -12.73 22.97 12.49
N ALA A 332 -13.27 23.29 11.31
CA ALA A 332 -14.69 23.57 11.13
C ALA A 332 -15.21 22.97 9.81
N PRO A 333 -15.22 21.63 9.68
CA PRO A 333 -15.46 20.95 8.40
C PRO A 333 -16.92 21.03 7.92
N ASP A 334 -17.84 21.49 8.77
CA ASP A 334 -19.26 21.62 8.45
C ASP A 334 -19.62 23.06 8.00
N THR A 335 -18.70 24.03 8.14
CA THR A 335 -18.95 25.45 7.81
C THR A 335 -17.87 26.08 6.93
N THR A 336 -16.84 25.31 6.58
CA THR A 336 -15.70 25.80 5.80
C THR A 336 -15.68 25.12 4.44
N GLU A 337 -15.77 25.90 3.38
CA GLU A 337 -15.68 25.37 2.02
C GLU A 337 -14.23 25.01 1.65
N PRO A 338 -13.99 23.87 0.96
CA PRO A 338 -12.65 23.47 0.55
C PRO A 338 -12.11 24.32 -0.61
N GLU A 339 -11.00 25.03 -0.37
CA GLU A 339 -10.31 25.81 -1.41
C GLU A 339 -9.30 24.97 -2.17
N TYR A 340 -9.77 24.26 -3.19
CA TYR A 340 -8.92 23.34 -3.96
C TYR A 340 -7.77 24.01 -4.70
N PHE A 341 -6.64 23.32 -4.77
CA PHE A 341 -5.60 23.64 -5.75
C PHE A 341 -6.08 23.26 -7.15
N ASP A 342 -5.74 24.10 -8.13
CA ASP A 342 -5.95 23.82 -9.55
C ASP A 342 -4.67 23.22 -10.15
N TYR A 343 -4.65 21.89 -10.23
CA TYR A 343 -3.52 21.10 -10.71
C TYR A 343 -3.97 20.15 -11.83
N PRO A 344 -4.18 20.64 -13.06
CA PRO A 344 -4.42 19.76 -14.21
C PRO A 344 -3.27 18.76 -14.38
N PHE A 345 -3.57 17.49 -14.64
CA PHE A 345 -2.54 16.47 -14.78
C PHE A 345 -1.58 16.76 -15.94
N SER A 346 -2.08 17.34 -17.04
CA SER A 346 -1.27 17.77 -18.18
C SER A 346 -0.15 18.73 -17.79
N ASP A 347 -0.45 19.68 -16.90
CA ASP A 347 0.51 20.69 -16.46
C ASP A 347 1.54 20.08 -15.51
N LEU A 348 1.07 19.22 -14.60
CA LEU A 348 1.92 18.45 -13.69
C LEU A 348 2.88 17.52 -14.46
N ALA A 349 2.40 16.88 -15.52
CA ALA A 349 3.18 15.99 -16.39
C ALA A 349 4.24 16.75 -17.18
N SER A 350 3.86 17.87 -17.81
CA SER A 350 4.78 18.80 -18.49
C SER A 350 5.86 19.31 -17.54
N TYR A 351 5.46 19.76 -16.35
CA TYR A 351 6.40 20.23 -15.34
C TYR A 351 7.35 19.12 -14.88
N TRP A 352 6.87 17.89 -14.70
CA TRP A 352 7.73 16.76 -14.38
C TRP A 352 8.75 16.49 -15.48
N LYS A 353 8.31 16.50 -16.74
CA LYS A 353 9.15 16.23 -17.91
C LYS A 353 10.33 17.19 -17.98
N GLU A 354 10.04 18.49 -17.91
CA GLU A 354 11.04 19.55 -17.96
C GLU A 354 11.96 19.55 -16.73
N ARG A 355 11.39 19.44 -15.53
CA ARG A 355 12.16 19.58 -14.28
C ARG A 355 12.99 18.35 -13.94
N TYR A 356 12.47 17.15 -14.22
CA TYR A 356 13.03 15.90 -13.73
C TYR A 356 13.47 14.96 -14.85
N CYS A 357 12.58 14.67 -15.81
CA CYS A 357 12.83 13.64 -16.82
C CYS A 357 14.00 14.02 -17.75
N LEU A 358 13.90 15.15 -18.45
CA LEU A 358 14.89 15.57 -19.44
C LEU A 358 16.28 15.83 -18.83
N PRO A 359 16.40 16.49 -17.66
CA PRO A 359 17.71 16.63 -17.02
C PRO A 359 18.26 15.29 -16.50
N ARG A 360 17.41 14.32 -16.15
CA ARG A 360 17.86 12.99 -15.74
C ARG A 360 18.32 12.16 -16.93
N SER A 361 17.59 12.16 -18.05
CA SER A 361 17.95 11.39 -19.24
C SER A 361 19.29 11.78 -19.85
N LYS A 362 19.69 13.06 -19.71
CA LYS A 362 21.00 13.57 -20.12
C LYS A 362 22.15 13.16 -19.20
N ARG A 363 21.87 12.93 -17.90
CA ARG A 363 22.88 12.58 -16.89
C ARG A 363 23.08 11.08 -16.73
N ASP A 364 22.06 10.30 -17.09
CA ASP A 364 21.97 8.88 -16.79
C ASP A 364 21.31 8.17 -17.98
N THR A 365 22.00 7.17 -18.53
CA THR A 365 21.56 6.38 -19.68
C THR A 365 21.24 4.93 -19.33
N GLU A 366 21.26 4.55 -18.04
CA GLU A 366 20.98 3.17 -17.59
C GLU A 366 19.63 2.68 -18.11
N TRP A 367 18.65 3.59 -18.17
CA TRP A 367 17.30 3.34 -18.68
C TRP A 367 17.27 2.76 -20.10
N LYS A 368 18.24 3.08 -20.97
CA LYS A 368 18.31 2.57 -22.36
C LYS A 368 18.59 1.07 -22.42
N ALA A 369 19.35 0.56 -21.45
CA ALA A 369 19.73 -0.84 -21.38
C ALA A 369 18.64 -1.72 -20.76
N TRP A 370 17.60 -1.11 -20.17
CA TRP A 370 16.51 -1.85 -19.56
C TRP A 370 15.83 -2.79 -20.56
N ARG A 371 15.47 -3.98 -20.07
CA ARG A 371 14.75 -5.01 -20.81
C ARG A 371 13.56 -5.49 -20.00
N LYS A 372 12.36 -5.41 -20.58
CA LYS A 372 11.12 -5.75 -19.86
C LYS A 372 11.04 -7.22 -19.47
N GLU A 373 11.77 -8.10 -20.16
CA GLU A 373 11.86 -9.54 -19.83
C GLU A 373 12.40 -9.79 -18.42
N GLN A 374 13.25 -8.88 -17.90
CA GLN A 374 13.76 -8.96 -16.53
C GLN A 374 12.62 -8.94 -15.50
N VAL A 375 11.51 -8.24 -15.79
CA VAL A 375 10.32 -8.21 -14.93
C VAL A 375 9.73 -9.61 -14.76
N TRP A 376 9.53 -10.31 -15.87
CA TRP A 376 8.97 -11.67 -15.82
C TRP A 376 9.93 -12.64 -15.16
N GLN A 377 11.23 -12.55 -15.45
CA GLN A 377 12.24 -13.39 -14.81
C GLN A 377 12.23 -13.23 -13.28
N ASP A 378 12.04 -12.02 -12.76
CA ASP A 378 11.98 -11.77 -11.32
C ASP A 378 10.69 -12.29 -10.67
N ILE A 379 9.55 -12.20 -11.38
CA ILE A 379 8.30 -12.81 -10.92
C ILE A 379 8.43 -14.33 -10.92
N ALA A 380 8.99 -14.91 -11.99
CA ALA A 380 9.16 -16.35 -12.16
C ALA A 380 10.07 -16.98 -11.09
N LYS A 381 11.08 -16.26 -10.59
CA LYS A 381 11.91 -16.70 -9.44
C LYS A 381 11.11 -16.91 -8.14
N SER A 382 9.91 -16.32 -8.05
CA SER A 382 9.05 -16.39 -6.86
C SER A 382 7.92 -17.41 -6.97
N LEU A 383 7.66 -17.91 -8.19
CA LEU A 383 6.70 -18.97 -8.49
C LEU A 383 7.34 -20.34 -8.25
#